data_AF-A0A6V8P9B7-F1
#
_entry.id   AF-A0A6V8P9B7-F1
#
_cell.length_a   1.000
_cell.length_b   1.000
_cell.length_c   1.000
_cell.angle_alpha   90.00
_cell.angle_beta   90.00
_cell.angle_gamma   90.00
#
_symmetry.space_group_name_H-M   'P 1'
#
loop_
_entity.id
_entity.type
_entity.pdbx_description
1 polymer ?
#
loop_
_entity_poly.entity_id
_entity_poly.type
_entity_poly.pdbx_seq_one_letter_code
_entity_poly.pdbx_strand_id
1 'polypeptide(L)'
;MKELFSMWKNTRMILLVALCAAVYAAVLIAFKAGIVIIPGITEIRPANILPIVFSLLFGPAAAWGTGVGNLIGDFLGGTLGPGSAFGFAGNFFLGYVPYKIWGQLFVLSSGEEPRMRTARQWLEFIVIGFIS
;
A
#
# COMPACT_ATOMS: atom_id res chain seq x y z
N MET A 1 7.19 10.57 -10.51
CA MET A 1 6.52 11.71 -9.81
C MET A 1 5.42 12.34 -10.65
N LYS A 2 5.66 12.72 -11.92
CA LYS A 2 4.58 13.21 -12.80
C LYS A 2 3.40 12.23 -12.91
N GLU A 3 3.69 10.92 -12.88
CA GLU A 3 2.68 9.84 -12.90
C GLU A 3 1.66 9.90 -11.75
N LEU A 4 2.05 10.39 -10.56
CA LEU A 4 1.18 10.50 -9.38
C LEU A 4 0.02 11.46 -9.60
N PHE A 5 0.24 12.47 -10.44
CA PHE A 5 -0.73 13.52 -10.73
C PHE A 5 -1.39 13.29 -12.09
N SER A 6 -0.67 12.76 -13.08
CA SER A 6 -1.24 12.50 -14.41
C SER A 6 -2.23 11.34 -14.41
N MET A 7 -2.11 10.37 -13.50
CA MET A 7 -3.04 9.23 -13.42
C MET A 7 -4.50 9.65 -13.19
N TRP A 8 -4.74 10.77 -12.50
CA TRP A 8 -6.08 11.29 -12.21
C TRP A 8 -6.83 11.77 -13.46
N LYS A 9 -6.15 11.88 -14.61
CA LYS A 9 -6.78 12.16 -15.90
C LYS A 9 -7.30 10.90 -16.59
N ASN A 10 -6.98 9.71 -16.06
CA ASN A 10 -7.37 8.42 -16.63
C ASN A 10 -8.44 7.75 -15.77
N THR A 11 -9.65 7.59 -16.31
CA THR A 11 -10.79 6.98 -15.63
C THR A 11 -10.48 5.59 -15.06
N ARG A 12 -9.69 4.76 -15.76
CA ARG A 12 -9.32 3.42 -15.27
C ARG A 12 -8.47 3.50 -14.01
N MET A 13 -7.55 4.46 -13.94
CA MET A 13 -6.71 4.65 -12.75
C MET A 13 -7.53 5.17 -11.56
N ILE A 14 -8.50 6.05 -11.81
CA ILE A 14 -9.42 6.52 -10.77
C ILE A 14 -10.25 5.36 -10.21
N LEU A 15 -10.75 4.48 -11.08
CA LEU A 15 -11.45 3.26 -10.65
C LEU A 15 -10.56 2.33 -9.84
N LEU A 16 -9.28 2.19 -10.22
CA LEU A 16 -8.31 1.41 -9.45
C LEU A 16 -8.04 2.00 -8.07
N VAL A 17 -7.97 3.33 -7.93
CA VAL A 17 -7.90 4.01 -6.61
C VAL A 17 -9.09 3.60 -5.76
N ALA A 18 -10.31 3.74 -6.29
CA ALA A 18 -11.53 3.42 -5.57
C ALA A 18 -11.60 1.93 -5.15
N LEU A 19 -11.24 1.03 -6.06
CA LEU A 19 -11.21 -0.41 -5.79
C LEU A 19 -10.19 -0.76 -4.71
N CYS A 20 -8.95 -0.27 -4.84
CA CYS A 20 -7.90 -0.50 -3.85
C CYS A 20 -8.28 0.07 -2.48
N ALA A 21 -8.88 1.27 -2.46
CA ALA A 21 -9.37 1.89 -1.23
C ALA A 21 -10.47 1.06 -0.56
N ALA A 22 -11.46 0.60 -1.33
CA ALA A 22 -12.56 -0.21 -0.82
C ALA A 22 -12.07 -1.55 -0.25
N VAL A 23 -11.23 -2.27 -0.99
CA VAL A 23 -10.68 -3.55 -0.53
C VAL A 23 -9.77 -3.35 0.68
N TYR A 24 -8.90 -2.35 0.65
CA TYR A 24 -8.00 -2.06 1.77
C TYR A 24 -8.78 -1.68 3.03
N ALA A 25 -9.77 -0.80 2.92
CA ALA A 25 -10.63 -0.40 4.03
C ALA A 25 -11.43 -1.59 4.59
N ALA A 26 -11.99 -2.44 3.73
CA ALA A 26 -12.75 -3.62 4.16
C ALA A 26 -11.88 -4.58 4.98
N VAL A 27 -10.64 -4.85 4.51
CA VAL A 27 -9.68 -5.69 5.25
C VAL A 27 -9.25 -4.99 6.54
N LEU A 28 -8.96 -3.69 6.50
CA LEU A 28 -8.64 -2.91 7.70
C LEU A 28 -9.73 -3.02 8.77
N ILE A 29 -11.00 -2.92 8.38
CA ILE A 29 -12.15 -2.99 9.30
C ILE A 29 -12.34 -4.41 9.82
N ALA A 30 -12.33 -5.41 8.93
CA ALA A 30 -12.51 -6.82 9.29
C ALA A 30 -11.43 -7.31 10.27
N PHE A 31 -10.20 -6.81 10.09
CA PHE A 31 -9.04 -7.16 10.91
C PHE A 31 -8.62 -6.04 11.87
N LYS A 32 -9.49 -5.05 12.14
CA LYS A 32 -9.18 -3.92 13.05
C LYS A 32 -8.95 -4.41 14.49
N ALA A 33 -9.53 -5.56 14.86
CA ALA A 33 -9.23 -6.28 16.10
C ALA A 33 -7.97 -7.16 15.96
N GLY A 34 -6.91 -6.64 15.36
CA GLY A 34 -5.64 -7.36 15.18
C GLY A 34 -5.00 -7.75 16.51
N ILE A 35 -3.95 -8.56 16.46
CA ILE A 35 -3.16 -8.91 17.64
C ILE A 35 -2.47 -7.62 18.12
N VAL A 36 -3.07 -6.99 19.12
CA VAL A 36 -2.54 -5.82 19.80
C VAL A 36 -1.37 -6.28 20.67
N ILE A 37 -0.16 -5.92 20.28
CA ILE A 37 1.05 -6.17 21.07
C ILE A 37 1.11 -5.12 22.20
N ILE A 38 0.86 -3.85 21.86
CA ILE A 38 0.77 -2.75 22.81
C ILE A 38 -0.48 -1.92 22.46
N PRO A 39 -1.50 -1.87 23.34
CA PRO A 39 -2.71 -1.10 23.12
C PRO A 39 -2.39 0.36 22.80
N GLY A 40 -2.85 0.82 21.62
CA GLY A 40 -2.65 2.19 21.15
C GLY A 40 -1.26 2.51 20.58
N ILE A 41 -0.32 1.54 20.52
CA ILE A 41 1.03 1.76 19.96
C ILE A 41 1.35 0.77 18.83
N THR A 42 1.22 -0.53 19.07
CA THR A 42 1.59 -1.57 18.09
C THR A 42 0.55 -2.67 18.00
N GLU A 43 -0.08 -2.76 16.83
CA GLU A 43 -0.95 -3.87 16.44
C GLU A 43 -0.42 -4.51 15.16
N ILE A 44 -0.41 -5.84 15.10
CA ILE A 44 -0.12 -6.53 13.85
C ILE A 44 -1.34 -6.35 12.95
N ARG A 45 -1.16 -5.63 11.85
CA ARG A 45 -2.20 -5.40 10.84
C ARG A 45 -1.92 -6.24 9.60
N PRO A 46 -2.61 -7.37 9.39
CA PRO A 46 -2.52 -8.13 8.15
C PRO A 46 -2.78 -7.25 6.90
N ALA A 47 -3.60 -6.21 7.07
CA ALA A 47 -3.90 -5.24 6.02
C ALA A 47 -2.65 -4.54 5.46
N ASN A 48 -1.59 -4.32 6.24
CA ASN A 48 -0.39 -3.57 5.82
C ASN A 48 0.41 -4.26 4.69
N ILE A 49 0.12 -5.52 4.38
CA ILE A 49 0.69 -6.21 3.21
C ILE A 49 0.07 -5.67 1.91
N LEU A 50 -1.19 -5.23 1.95
CA LEU A 50 -1.94 -4.81 0.76
C LEU A 50 -1.38 -3.56 0.08
N PRO A 51 -0.95 -2.49 0.78
CA PRO A 51 -0.28 -1.36 0.14
C PRO A 51 0.89 -1.78 -0.76
N ILE A 52 1.73 -2.70 -0.29
CA ILE A 52 2.88 -3.21 -1.03
C ILE A 52 2.42 -3.98 -2.28
N VAL A 53 1.56 -4.99 -2.08
CA VAL A 53 1.11 -5.88 -3.17
C VAL A 53 0.30 -5.11 -4.21
N PHE A 54 -0.66 -4.30 -3.80
CA PHE A 54 -1.50 -3.54 -4.73
C PHE A 54 -0.67 -2.52 -5.52
N SER A 55 0.32 -1.89 -4.90
CA SER A 55 1.13 -0.87 -5.59
C SER A 55 2.13 -1.48 -6.57
N LEU A 56 2.60 -2.70 -6.32
CA LEU A 56 3.36 -3.46 -7.33
C LEU A 56 2.49 -3.84 -8.54
N LEU A 57 1.20 -4.11 -8.34
CA LEU A 57 0.28 -4.53 -9.41
C LEU A 57 -0.35 -3.36 -10.18
N PHE A 58 -0.77 -2.31 -9.48
CA PHE A 58 -1.57 -1.21 -10.02
C PHE A 58 -0.87 0.16 -9.93
N GLY A 59 0.38 0.16 -9.45
CA GLY A 59 1.24 1.33 -9.40
C GLY A 59 0.69 2.46 -8.53
N PRO A 60 0.78 3.72 -9.00
CA PRO A 60 0.45 4.89 -8.19
C PRO A 60 -1.03 4.94 -7.81
N ALA A 61 -1.93 4.31 -8.58
CA ALA A 61 -3.35 4.25 -8.25
C ALA A 61 -3.59 3.47 -6.96
N ALA A 62 -2.88 2.37 -6.76
CA ALA A 62 -2.98 1.60 -5.53
C ALA A 62 -2.38 2.33 -4.32
N ALA A 63 -1.27 3.05 -4.48
CA ALA A 63 -0.68 3.86 -3.40
C ALA A 63 -1.66 4.95 -2.92
N TRP A 64 -2.32 5.66 -3.85
CA TRP A 64 -3.41 6.57 -3.51
C TRP A 64 -4.60 5.83 -2.88
N GLY A 65 -4.97 4.69 -3.45
CA GLY A 65 -6.07 3.86 -2.95
C GLY A 65 -5.86 3.41 -1.51
N THR A 66 -4.68 2.95 -1.13
CA THR A 66 -4.39 2.50 0.24
C THR A 66 -4.33 3.67 1.22
N GLY A 67 -3.78 4.82 0.82
CA GLY A 67 -3.88 6.06 1.60
C GLY A 67 -5.35 6.42 1.89
N VAL A 68 -6.19 6.50 0.85
CA VAL A 68 -7.62 6.81 0.97
C VAL A 68 -8.36 5.74 1.77
N GLY A 69 -8.06 4.46 1.55
CA GLY A 69 -8.65 3.35 2.30
C GLY A 69 -8.34 3.40 3.79
N ASN A 70 -7.15 3.87 4.19
CA ASN A 70 -6.84 4.12 5.60
C ASN A 70 -7.77 5.20 6.20
N LEU A 71 -7.98 6.30 5.48
CA LEU A 71 -8.91 7.36 5.93
C LEU A 71 -10.35 6.83 6.08
N ILE A 72 -10.79 5.99 5.14
CA ILE A 72 -12.10 5.33 5.22
C ILE A 72 -12.17 4.42 6.44
N GLY A 73 -11.14 3.62 6.71
CA GLY A 73 -11.08 2.76 7.90
C GLY A 73 -11.05 3.53 9.21
N ASP A 74 -10.38 4.69 9.25
CA ASP A 74 -10.36 5.59 10.40
C ASP A 74 -11.72 6.23 10.63
N PHE A 75 -12.37 6.70 9.56
CA PHE A 75 -13.72 7.26 9.62
C PHE A 75 -14.74 6.23 10.12
N LEU A 76 -14.80 5.05 9.49
CA LEU A 76 -15.78 4.01 9.83
C LEU A 76 -15.52 3.38 11.19
N GLY A 77 -14.26 3.31 11.62
CA GLY A 77 -13.91 2.78 12.92
C GLY A 77 -13.76 3.83 14.01
N GLY A 78 -14.26 5.06 13.82
CA GLY A 78 -14.36 6.10 14.85
C GLY A 78 -13.04 6.70 15.33
N THR A 79 -11.94 6.53 14.60
CA THR A 79 -10.58 6.98 14.96
C THR A 79 -10.09 8.13 14.10
N LEU A 80 -10.99 8.78 13.34
CA LEU A 80 -10.63 9.91 12.48
C LEU A 80 -10.15 11.11 13.32
N GLY A 81 -8.93 11.55 13.05
CA GLY A 81 -8.34 12.72 13.72
C GLY A 81 -7.11 13.24 12.99
N PRO A 82 -6.35 14.17 13.60
CA PRO A 82 -5.11 14.68 13.00
C PRO A 82 -4.10 13.57 12.66
N GLY A 83 -4.09 12.49 13.45
CA GLY A 83 -3.28 11.29 13.19
C GLY A 83 -3.60 10.59 11.87
N SER A 84 -4.84 10.70 11.37
CA SER A 84 -5.26 10.09 10.10
C SER A 84 -4.56 10.70 8.89
N ALA A 85 -4.08 11.94 8.98
CA ALA A 85 -3.23 12.53 7.93
C ALA A 85 -1.87 11.81 7.83
N PHE A 86 -1.28 11.45 8.97
CA PHE A 86 -0.06 10.63 9.02
C PHE A 86 -0.34 9.19 8.61
N GLY A 87 -1.50 8.63 8.99
CA GLY A 87 -1.95 7.32 8.53
C GLY A 87 -2.12 7.27 7.01
N PHE A 88 -2.73 8.31 6.42
CA PHE A 88 -2.84 8.46 4.97
C PHE A 88 -1.45 8.49 4.30
N ALA A 89 -0.57 9.38 4.76
CA ALA A 89 0.76 9.56 4.19
C ALA A 89 1.60 8.27 4.34
N GLY A 90 1.57 7.65 5.51
CA GLY A 90 2.25 6.39 5.77
C GLY A 90 1.80 5.27 4.83
N ASN A 91 0.50 5.06 4.69
CA ASN A 91 -0.04 4.03 3.77
C ASN A 91 0.22 4.33 2.30
N PHE A 92 0.22 5.61 1.93
CA PHE A 92 0.58 6.04 0.58
C PHE A 92 2.05 5.73 0.28
N PHE A 93 2.98 6.08 1.18
CA PHE A 93 4.40 5.81 0.98
C PHE A 93 4.74 4.33 1.08
N LEU A 94 4.09 3.59 2.00
CA LEU A 94 4.21 2.14 2.11
C LEU A 94 3.84 1.42 0.81
N GLY A 95 2.96 1.99 -0.02
CA GLY A 95 2.69 1.50 -1.38
C GLY A 95 3.60 2.09 -2.46
N TYR A 96 3.82 3.41 -2.43
CA TYR A 96 4.56 4.13 -3.48
C TYR A 96 6.05 3.75 -3.53
N VAL A 97 6.66 3.53 -2.37
CA VAL A 97 8.08 3.16 -2.25
C VAL A 97 8.34 1.82 -2.95
N PRO A 98 7.63 0.71 -2.64
CA PRO A 98 7.75 -0.55 -3.37
C PRO A 98 7.57 -0.42 -4.87
N TYR A 99 6.52 0.29 -5.31
CA TYR A 99 6.24 0.50 -6.72
C TYR A 99 7.43 1.15 -7.45
N LYS A 100 8.08 2.12 -6.80
CA LYS A 100 9.13 2.90 -7.43
C LYS A 100 10.48 2.19 -7.45
N ILE A 101 10.78 1.42 -6.40
CA ILE A 101 12.08 0.76 -6.27
C ILE A 101 12.08 -0.62 -6.96
N TRP A 102 10.91 -1.21 -7.21
CA TRP A 102 10.80 -2.47 -7.95
C TRP A 102 11.50 -2.39 -9.31
N GLY A 103 12.38 -3.35 -9.60
CA GLY A 103 13.18 -3.38 -10.82
C GLY A 103 14.33 -2.36 -10.84
N GLN A 104 14.54 -1.58 -9.77
CA GLN A 104 15.59 -0.57 -9.68
C GLN A 104 16.67 -0.90 -8.62
N LEU A 105 16.55 -2.03 -7.91
CA LEU A 105 17.48 -2.51 -6.89
C LEU A 105 18.76 -3.11 -7.48
N PHE A 106 19.53 -2.34 -8.27
CA PHE A 106 20.85 -2.68 -8.83
C PHE A 106 21.18 -4.20 -8.94
N VAL A 107 21.89 -4.80 -7.97
CA VAL A 107 22.29 -6.24 -7.99
C VAL A 107 21.11 -7.20 -7.80
N LEU A 108 20.08 -6.80 -7.08
CA LEU A 108 18.89 -7.59 -6.77
C LEU A 108 17.74 -7.40 -7.78
N SER A 109 17.83 -6.39 -8.65
CA SER A 109 16.79 -6.09 -9.63
C SER A 109 16.55 -7.29 -10.55
N SER A 110 15.32 -7.78 -10.55
CA SER A 110 14.84 -8.73 -11.53
C SER A 110 14.67 -8.10 -12.91
N GLY A 111 14.53 -6.76 -13.00
CA GLY A 111 14.32 -6.03 -14.25
C GLY A 111 13.02 -6.40 -14.98
N GLU A 112 12.21 -7.27 -14.39
CA GLU A 112 10.99 -7.83 -14.96
C GLU A 112 9.78 -7.42 -14.12
N GLU A 113 8.61 -7.46 -14.75
CA GLU A 113 7.34 -7.28 -14.05
C GLU A 113 7.21 -8.27 -12.87
N PRO A 114 6.57 -7.88 -11.76
CA PRO A 114 6.41 -8.71 -10.56
C PRO A 114 5.51 -9.93 -10.81
N ARG A 115 6.07 -10.96 -11.46
CA ARG A 115 5.39 -12.23 -11.78
C ARG A 115 5.69 -13.33 -10.75
N MET A 116 6.62 -13.09 -9.84
CA MET A 116 7.07 -14.00 -8.78
C MET A 116 7.48 -15.40 -9.29
N ARG A 117 8.05 -15.48 -10.49
CA ARG A 117 8.42 -16.76 -11.14
C ARG A 117 9.83 -17.22 -10.79
N THR A 118 10.69 -16.32 -10.34
CA THR A 118 12.10 -16.60 -10.04
C THR A 118 12.42 -16.31 -8.58
N ALA A 119 13.37 -17.05 -8.00
CA ALA A 119 13.84 -16.82 -6.63
C ALA A 119 14.39 -15.39 -6.43
N ARG A 120 14.92 -14.78 -7.49
CA ARG A 120 15.39 -13.39 -7.49
C ARG A 120 14.24 -12.38 -7.29
N GLN A 121 13.09 -12.60 -7.92
CA GLN A 121 11.89 -11.77 -7.70
C GLN A 121 11.35 -11.89 -6.27
N TRP A 122 11.39 -13.10 -5.70
CA TRP A 122 11.02 -13.30 -4.29
C TRP A 122 11.98 -12.58 -3.34
N LEU A 123 13.30 -12.63 -3.60
CA LEU A 123 14.29 -11.89 -2.81
C LEU A 123 14.11 -10.37 -2.93
N GLU A 124 13.88 -9.85 -4.14
CA GLU A 124 13.60 -8.43 -4.38
C GLU A 124 12.34 -7.98 -3.62
N PHE A 125 11.28 -8.79 -3.63
CA PHE A 125 10.06 -8.52 -2.87
C PHE A 125 10.30 -8.47 -1.36
N ILE A 126 11.05 -9.44 -0.81
CA ILE A 126 11.39 -9.48 0.61
C ILE A 126 12.19 -8.23 1.01
N VAL A 127 13.21 -7.87 0.23
CA VAL A 127 14.04 -6.69 0.50
C VAL A 127 13.22 -5.41 0.45
N ILE A 128 12.35 -5.26 -0.54
CA ILE A 128 11.44 -4.12 -0.64
C ILE A 128 10.49 -4.06 0.57
N GLY A 129 9.95 -5.20 0.99
CA GLY A 129 9.11 -5.30 2.18
C GLY A 129 9.82 -4.93 3.48
N PHE A 130 11.15 -5.10 3.57
CA PHE A 130 11.94 -4.64 4.73
C PHE A 130 12.26 -3.15 4.70
N ILE A 131 12.33 -2.54 3.51
CA ILE A 131 12.66 -1.11 3.33
C ILE A 131 11.43 -0.22 3.54
N SER A 132 10.23 -0.77 3.33
CA SER A 132 8.96 -0.05 3.30
C SER A 132 8.22 -0.18 4.63
#